data_AF-A0A836U745-F1
#
_entry.id   AF-A0A836U745-F1
#
_cell.length_a   1.000
_cell.length_b   1.000
_cell.length_c   1.000
_cell.angle_alpha   90.00
_cell.angle_beta   90.00
_cell.angle_gamma   90.00
#
_symmetry.space_group_name_H-M   'P 1'
#
loop_
_entity.id
_entity.type
_entity.pdbx_description
1 polymer ?
#
loop_
_entity_poly.entity_id
_entity_poly.type
_entity_poly.pdbx_seq_one_letter_code
_entity_poly.pdbx_strand_id
1 'polypeptide(L)' 'MNDTEKYLFDLQGFLVVEGVLSTAQVAAANAAIDRHADGIVERVGEASLSSDSPTLKGQTGRGDMGGLLSWEKPWCD' A
#
# COMPACT_ATOMS: atom_id res chain seq x y z
N MET A 1 2.78 -12.44 19.03
CA MET A 1 2.40 -11.28 19.85
C MET A 1 2.23 -11.71 21.30
N ASN A 2 3.01 -11.15 22.22
CA ASN A 2 2.90 -11.39 23.66
C ASN A 2 1.88 -10.44 24.31
N ASP A 3 1.60 -10.64 25.60
CA ASP A 3 0.55 -9.86 26.29
C ASP A 3 0.90 -8.38 26.47
N THR A 4 2.19 -8.05 26.61
CA THR A 4 2.66 -6.66 26.63
C THR A 4 2.43 -5.97 25.29
N GLU A 5 2.74 -6.64 24.18
CA GLU A 5 2.53 -6.12 22.83
C GLU A 5 1.04 -5.88 22.54
N LYS A 6 0.15 -6.78 22.99
CA LYS A 6 -1.30 -6.59 22.88
C LYS A 6 -1.76 -5.38 23.70
N TYR A 7 -1.32 -5.29 24.96
CA TYR A 7 -1.64 -4.16 25.83
C TYR A 7 -1.17 -2.81 25.24
N LEU A 8 0.04 -2.78 24.67
CA LEU A 8 0.57 -1.59 24.01
C LEU A 8 -0.21 -1.24 22.74
N PHE A 9 -0.61 -2.23 21.93
CA PHE A 9 -1.47 -2.01 20.78
C PHE A 9 -2.81 -1.40 21.20
N ASP A 10 -3.45 -1.93 22.25
CA ASP A 10 -4.71 -1.38 22.78
C ASP A 10 -4.56 0.07 23.26
N LEU A 11 -3.41 0.40 23.88
CA LEU A 11 -3.14 1.73 24.41
C LEU A 11 -2.76 2.75 23.32
N GLN A 12 -2.00 2.32 22.31
CA GLN A 12 -1.37 3.20 21.32
C GLN A 12 -2.14 3.26 19.98
N GLY A 13 -2.95 2.23 19.69
CA GLY A 13 -3.64 2.06 18.40
C GLY A 13 -2.74 1.52 17.28
N PHE A 14 -1.46 1.22 17.57
CA PHE A 14 -0.52 0.61 16.62
C PHE A 14 0.55 -0.20 17.36
N LEU A 15 1.27 -1.05 16.62
CA LEU A 15 2.43 -1.78 17.11
C LEU A 15 3.41 -1.97 15.96
N VAL A 16 4.71 -1.86 16.23
CA VAL A 16 5.76 -2.22 15.28
C VAL A 16 6.07 -3.70 15.44
N VAL A 17 5.80 -4.49 14.40
CA VAL A 17 6.19 -5.91 14.34
C VAL A 17 7.31 -6.04 13.32
N GLU A 18 8.53 -6.26 13.81
CA GLU A 18 9.71 -6.37 12.96
C GLU A 18 9.79 -7.73 12.26
N GLY A 19 10.35 -7.76 11.06
CA GLY A 19 10.66 -9.01 10.35
C GLY A 19 9.44 -9.86 9.96
N VAL A 20 8.24 -9.26 9.86
CA VAL A 20 7.02 -9.97 9.41
C VAL A 20 7.21 -10.62 8.04
N LEU A 21 7.94 -9.95 7.15
CA LEU A 21 8.37 -10.49 5.86
C LEU A 21 9.89 -10.66 5.84
N SER A 22 10.35 -11.78 5.31
CA SER A 22 11.76 -11.96 4.97
C SER A 22 12.18 -11.02 3.84
N THR A 23 13.49 -10.75 3.71
CA THR A 23 14.03 -9.95 2.61
C THR A 23 13.64 -10.49 1.23
N ALA A 24 13.59 -11.82 1.08
CA ALA A 24 13.17 -12.46 -0.16
C ALA A 24 11.69 -12.20 -0.49
N GLN A 25 10.82 -12.26 0.52
CA GLN A 25 9.38 -11.95 0.35
C GLN A 25 9.16 -10.47 0.00
N VAL A 26 9.89 -9.56 0.65
CA VAL A 26 9.84 -8.13 0.32
C VAL A 26 10.29 -7.88 -1.12
N ALA A 27 11.39 -8.52 -1.55
CA ALA A 27 11.88 -8.39 -2.92
C ALA A 27 10.87 -8.93 -3.95
N ALA A 28 10.23 -10.07 -3.67
CA ALA A 28 9.21 -10.64 -4.53
C ALA A 28 7.96 -9.74 -4.64
N ALA A 29 7.49 -9.18 -3.51
CA ALA A 29 6.35 -8.27 -3.50
C ALA A 29 6.63 -6.98 -4.30
N ASN A 30 7.83 -6.40 -4.14
CA ASN A 30 8.23 -5.23 -4.92
C ASN A 30 8.28 -5.54 -6.42
N ALA A 31 8.87 -6.67 -6.81
CA ALA A 31 8.93 -7.10 -8.21
C ALA A 31 7.53 -7.30 -8.82
N ALA A 32 6.57 -7.81 -8.04
CA ALA A 32 5.18 -7.96 -8.46
C ALA A 32 4.52 -6.61 -8.73
N ILE A 33 4.75 -5.61 -7.87
CA ILE A 33 4.22 -4.25 -8.07
C ILE A 33 4.87 -3.61 -9.30
N ASP A 34 6.20 -3.69 -9.43
CA ASP A 34 6.94 -3.12 -10.56
C ASP A 34 6.48 -3.72 -11.90
N ARG A 35 6.18 -5.02 -11.92
CA ARG A 35 5.66 -5.72 -13.10
C ARG A 35 4.33 -5.15 -13.60
N HIS A 36 3.47 -4.71 -12.68
CA HIS A 36 2.12 -4.22 -12.97
C HIS A 36 2.01 -2.68 -12.84
N ALA A 37 3.13 -1.97 -12.76
CA ALA A 37 3.15 -0.52 -12.53
C ALA A 37 2.45 0.26 -13.65
N ASP A 38 2.36 -0.30 -14.84
CA ASP A 38 1.58 0.23 -15.97
C ASP A 38 0.06 0.24 -15.71
N GLY A 39 -0.41 -0.59 -14.79
CA GLY A 39 -1.79 -0.61 -14.30
C GLY A 39 -2.12 0.45 -13.24
N ILE A 40 -1.15 1.29 -12.83
CA ILE A 40 -1.40 2.38 -11.89
C ILE A 40 -2.19 3.48 -12.60
N VAL A 41 -3.38 3.78 -12.07
CA VAL A 41 -4.25 4.84 -12.58
C VAL A 41 -4.22 6.01 -11.61
N GLU A 42 -3.89 7.20 -12.11
CA GLU A 42 -3.92 8.43 -11.33
C GLU A 42 -5.36 8.84 -11.00
N ARG A 43 -5.60 9.14 -9.72
CA ARG A 43 -6.87 9.73 -9.26
C ARG A 43 -6.97 11.21 -9.69
N VAL A 44 -7.72 11.46 -10.76
CA VAL A 44 -7.99 12.81 -11.30
C VAL A 44 -9.49 13.13 -11.32
N GLY A 45 -9.82 14.41 -11.55
CA GLY A 45 -11.22 14.88 -11.60
C GLY A 45 -11.95 14.61 -10.29
N GLU A 46 -13.14 14.01 -10.39
CA GLU A 46 -13.98 13.62 -9.24
C GLU A 46 -13.31 12.62 -8.29
N ALA A 47 -12.34 11.83 -8.77
CA ALA A 47 -11.60 10.90 -7.94
C ALA A 47 -10.46 11.57 -7.15
N SER A 48 -10.15 12.84 -7.43
CA SER A 48 -9.07 13.58 -6.78
C SER A 48 -9.28 13.65 -5.26
N LEU A 49 -8.20 13.43 -4.52
CA LEU A 49 -8.21 13.54 -3.06
C LEU A 49 -8.15 14.99 -2.57
N SER A 50 -7.79 15.95 -3.43
CA SER A 50 -7.80 17.37 -3.09
C SER A 50 -9.17 18.01 -3.28
N SER A 51 -10.11 17.34 -3.97
CA SER A 51 -11.33 17.97 -4.47
C SER A 51 -11.01 19.34 -5.11
N ASP A 52 -11.77 20.38 -4.78
CA ASP A 52 -11.58 21.75 -5.28
C ASP A 52 -10.56 22.58 -4.50
N SER A 53 -9.85 21.99 -3.52
CA SER A 53 -8.91 22.74 -2.69
C SER A 53 -7.67 23.17 -3.49
N PRO A 54 -7.42 24.49 -3.64
CA PRO A 54 -6.25 24.96 -4.37
C PRO A 54 -4.94 24.76 -3.59
N THR A 55 -5.00 24.69 -2.25
CA THR A 55 -3.82 24.51 -1.40
C THR A 55 -3.39 23.06 -1.28
N LEU A 56 -4.33 22.12 -1.46
CA LEU A 56 -4.05 20.68 -1.40
C LEU A 56 -3.80 20.07 -2.79
N LYS A 57 -3.99 20.85 -3.86
CA LYS A 57 -3.80 20.38 -5.24
C LYS A 57 -2.31 20.25 -5.56
N GLY A 58 -1.86 19.01 -5.73
CA GLY A 58 -0.52 18.68 -6.21
C GLY A 58 -0.37 18.77 -7.72
N GLN A 59 0.86 18.53 -8.21
CA GLN A 59 1.14 18.40 -9.65
C GLN A 59 0.54 17.11 -10.23
N THR A 60 0.50 16.04 -9.43
CA THR A 60 -0.09 14.75 -9.75
C THR A 60 -1.01 14.30 -8.62
N GLY A 61 -2.10 13.62 -8.97
CA GLY A 61 -2.95 12.89 -8.05
C GLY A 61 -2.27 11.63 -7.51
N ARG A 62 -2.94 10.98 -6.56
CA ARG A 62 -2.50 9.69 -6.03
C ARG A 62 -2.71 8.61 -7.09
N GLY A 63 -1.67 7.83 -7.38
CA GLY A 63 -1.78 6.61 -8.16
C GLY A 63 -2.47 5.49 -7.37
N ASP A 64 -3.39 4.80 -8.01
CA ASP A 64 -4.12 3.67 -7.48
C ASP A 64 -3.92 2.43 -8.35
N MET A 65 -3.80 1.28 -7.69
CA MET A 65 -3.68 -0.02 -8.34
C MET A 65 -4.61 -1.00 -7.65
N GLY A 66 -5.52 -1.60 -8.42
CA GLY A 66 -6.41 -2.68 -7.97
C GLY A 66 -5.95 -4.04 -8.48
N GLY A 67 -6.66 -5.10 -8.09
CA GLY A 67 -6.50 -6.43 -8.69
C GLY A 67 -5.29 -7.25 -8.25
N LEU A 68 -4.55 -6.83 -7.20
CA LEU A 68 -3.36 -7.53 -6.70
C LEU A 68 -3.60 -9.02 -6.41
N LEU A 69 -4.77 -9.36 -5.87
CA LEU A 69 -5.15 -10.75 -5.53
C LEU A 69 -5.54 -11.60 -6.76
N SER A 70 -5.59 -11.01 -7.95
CA SER A 70 -6.03 -11.64 -9.19
C SER A 70 -4.96 -11.64 -10.29
N TRP A 71 -3.73 -11.24 -9.96
CA TRP A 71 -2.61 -11.28 -10.90
C TRP A 71 -2.26 -12.70 -11.33
N GLU A 72 -1.55 -12.84 -12.44
CA GLU A 72 -1.05 -14.15 -12.85
C GLU A 72 0.08 -14.63 -11.94
N LYS A 73 0.24 -15.95 -11.83
CA LYS A 73 1.44 -16.53 -11.22
C LYS A 73 2.68 -16.09 -12.01
N PRO A 74 3.79 -15.71 -11.34
CA PRO A 74 4.08 -15.91 -9.91
C PRO A 74 3.76 -14.70 -9.01
N TRP A 75 2.97 -13.73 -9.48
CA TRP A 75 2.77 -12.44 -8.80
C TRP A 75 1.66 -12.44 -7.76
N CYS A 76 0.85 -13.50 -7.72
CA CYS A 76 -0.02 -13.84 -6.60
C CYS A 76 0.08 -15.34 -6.29
N ASP A 77 -0.38 -15.73 -5.09
CA ASP A 77 -0.44 -17.13 -4.64
C ASP A 77 -1.65 -17.90 -5.19
#